data_AF-A0A2W7QY72-F1
#
_entry.id   AF-A0A2W7QY72-F1
#
_cell.length_a   1.000
_cell.length_b   1.000
_cell.length_c   1.000
_cell.angle_alpha   90.00
_cell.angle_beta   90.00
_cell.angle_gamma   90.00
#
_symmetry.space_group_name_H-M   'P 1'
#
loop_
_entity.id
_entity.type
_entity.pdbx_description
1 polymer ?
#
loop_
_entity_poly.entity_id
_entity_poly.type
_entity_poly.pdbx_seq_one_letter_code
_entity_poly.pdbx_strand_id
1 'polypeptide(L)'
;MQKEKSSEWPLIDAFGICRQTLLPLYLRPTFDSALVTQLLFGECYQTIAMTSDQQWFKIFHEGTGLQGWITTQSLKEIPAGDYYKYLNTDFQIVTSPVAAIEYQSTNLYLLPGSRLHFSDLELFNWQDHIGFTGSVRSHVVKADRAQLIDIASKFVNSPFQSGGRSLFGMDEIQGFELIFNIAGYSWKSGDILGRKIDSELILPGDLFIFKELERKHVKYALYLGAEEVLWMDNRLRVSYLSEWETIIWNSKDNHAELETRSIIN
;
A
#
# COMPACT_ATOMS: atom_id res chain seq x y z
N MET A 1 2.01 -36.69 -15.76
CA MET A 1 1.31 -35.47 -15.33
C MET A 1 1.65 -34.36 -16.31
N GLN A 2 0.68 -33.98 -17.14
CA GLN A 2 0.80 -32.91 -18.12
C GLN A 2 1.13 -31.59 -17.41
N LYS A 3 2.17 -30.91 -17.87
CA LYS A 3 2.35 -29.48 -17.61
C LYS A 3 1.26 -28.77 -18.41
N GLU A 4 0.18 -28.37 -17.76
CA GLU A 4 -0.73 -27.38 -18.32
C GLU A 4 0.09 -26.11 -18.57
N LYS A 5 0.44 -25.88 -19.84
CA LYS A 5 0.87 -24.57 -20.30
C LYS A 5 -0.38 -23.70 -20.26
N SER A 6 -0.54 -22.95 -19.18
CA SER A 6 -1.45 -21.81 -19.12
C SER A 6 -1.22 -20.95 -20.38
N SER A 7 -2.19 -20.94 -21.29
CA SER A 7 -2.17 -20.10 -22.48
C SER A 7 -2.55 -18.68 -22.08
N GLU A 8 -1.59 -17.93 -21.57
CA GLU A 8 -1.73 -16.51 -21.27
C GLU A 8 -1.74 -15.71 -22.59
N TRP A 9 -2.77 -14.91 -22.82
CA TRP A 9 -2.85 -14.01 -23.96
C TRP A 9 -2.42 -12.60 -23.54
N PRO A 10 -1.36 -12.01 -24.13
CA PRO A 10 -0.90 -10.68 -23.75
C PRO A 10 -1.93 -9.62 -24.16
N LEU A 11 -2.21 -8.70 -23.25
CA LEU A 11 -2.99 -7.48 -23.50
C LEU A 11 -2.05 -6.29 -23.34
N ILE A 12 -1.96 -5.44 -24.36
CA ILE A 12 -0.93 -4.37 -24.41
C ILE A 12 -1.52 -2.99 -24.09
N ASP A 13 -2.85 -2.81 -24.11
CA ASP A 13 -3.49 -1.50 -23.90
C ASP A 13 -4.83 -1.58 -23.14
N ALA A 14 -4.94 -2.49 -22.17
CA ALA A 14 -6.15 -2.63 -21.34
C ALA A 14 -5.92 -2.05 -19.94
N PHE A 15 -6.79 -1.14 -19.51
CA PHE A 15 -6.65 -0.40 -18.25
C PHE A 15 -7.90 -0.53 -17.39
N GLY A 16 -7.73 -0.47 -16.07
CA GLY A 16 -8.83 -0.51 -15.13
C GLY A 16 -8.60 0.30 -13.87
N ILE A 17 -9.64 0.37 -13.04
CA ILE A 17 -9.63 1.07 -11.75
C ILE A 17 -10.37 0.27 -10.68
N CYS A 18 -9.81 0.20 -9.48
CA CYS A 18 -10.48 -0.42 -8.35
C CYS A 18 -11.70 0.43 -7.91
N ARG A 19 -12.89 -0.16 -7.94
CA ARG A 19 -14.13 0.44 -7.41
C ARG A 19 -14.70 -0.32 -6.21
N GLN A 20 -13.87 -1.15 -5.59
CA GLN A 20 -14.16 -1.88 -4.36
C GLN A 20 -13.35 -1.25 -3.22
N THR A 21 -13.76 -1.49 -1.97
CA THR A 21 -12.96 -1.08 -0.79
C THR A 21 -11.55 -1.67 -0.87
N LEU A 22 -11.47 -2.97 -1.16
CA LEU A 22 -10.26 -3.74 -1.36
C LEU A 22 -10.48 -4.73 -2.51
N LEU A 23 -9.55 -4.77 -3.45
CA LEU A 23 -9.51 -5.75 -4.53
C LEU A 23 -8.31 -6.68 -4.31
N PRO A 24 -8.53 -7.96 -3.93
CA PRO A 24 -7.44 -8.92 -3.72
C PRO A 24 -6.80 -9.34 -5.04
N LEU A 25 -5.46 -9.39 -5.07
CA LEU A 25 -4.68 -9.89 -6.21
C LEU A 25 -4.06 -11.23 -5.84
N TYR A 26 -4.38 -12.27 -6.61
CA TYR A 26 -3.96 -13.64 -6.33
C TYR A 26 -2.72 -14.03 -7.13
N LEU A 27 -1.88 -14.91 -6.56
CA LEU A 27 -0.67 -15.38 -7.25
C LEU A 27 -0.98 -16.26 -8.48
N ARG A 28 -2.14 -16.92 -8.48
CA ARG A 28 -2.61 -17.84 -9.52
C ARG A 28 -4.10 -17.58 -9.75
N PRO A 29 -4.66 -17.91 -10.92
CA PRO A 29 -6.07 -17.69 -11.25
C PRO A 29 -6.97 -18.75 -10.56
N THR A 30 -6.95 -18.77 -9.23
CA THR A 30 -7.78 -19.64 -8.39
C THR A 30 -7.94 -19.03 -6.99
N PHE A 31 -9.08 -19.25 -6.36
CA PHE A 31 -9.37 -18.74 -5.02
C PHE A 31 -8.51 -19.39 -3.92
N ASP A 32 -7.98 -20.59 -4.15
CA ASP A 32 -7.07 -21.28 -3.22
C ASP A 32 -5.60 -20.79 -3.33
N SER A 33 -5.37 -19.71 -4.08
CA SER A 33 -4.04 -19.14 -4.26
C SER A 33 -3.69 -18.15 -3.15
N ALA A 34 -2.39 -18.00 -2.90
CA ALA A 34 -1.88 -16.98 -2.00
C ALA A 34 -2.24 -15.56 -2.51
N LEU A 35 -2.52 -14.67 -1.57
CA LEU A 35 -2.65 -13.25 -1.81
C LEU A 35 -1.27 -12.65 -2.09
N VAL A 36 -1.13 -11.88 -3.17
CA VAL A 36 0.09 -11.14 -3.49
C VAL A 36 0.03 -9.73 -2.90
N THR A 37 -1.11 -9.06 -3.11
CA THR A 37 -1.36 -7.69 -2.65
C THR A 37 -2.87 -7.42 -2.68
N GLN A 38 -3.27 -6.21 -2.27
CA GLN A 38 -4.61 -5.67 -2.41
C GLN A 38 -4.55 -4.26 -3.02
N LEU A 39 -5.46 -3.97 -3.94
CA LEU A 39 -5.69 -2.60 -4.40
C LEU A 39 -6.79 -1.93 -3.59
N LEU A 40 -6.57 -0.68 -3.26
CA LEU A 40 -7.54 0.19 -2.58
C LEU A 40 -8.41 0.90 -3.61
N PHE A 41 -9.56 1.40 -3.16
CA PHE A 41 -10.47 2.16 -4.02
C PHE A 41 -9.74 3.29 -4.76
N GLY A 42 -10.02 3.44 -6.05
CA GLY A 42 -9.45 4.48 -6.90
C GLY A 42 -8.04 4.19 -7.43
N GLU A 43 -7.41 3.07 -7.05
CA GLU A 43 -6.14 2.68 -7.67
C GLU A 43 -6.34 2.11 -9.07
N CYS A 44 -5.54 2.59 -10.02
CA CYS A 44 -5.58 2.18 -11.42
C CYS A 44 -4.60 1.05 -11.69
N TYR A 45 -4.94 0.15 -12.60
CA TYR A 45 -4.10 -0.99 -12.98
C TYR A 45 -4.11 -1.20 -14.50
N GLN A 46 -3.08 -1.88 -15.00
CA GLN A 46 -2.99 -2.34 -16.38
C GLN A 46 -3.33 -3.83 -16.41
N THR A 47 -4.18 -4.26 -17.33
CA THR A 47 -4.42 -5.68 -17.57
C THR A 47 -3.39 -6.19 -18.57
N ILE A 48 -2.62 -7.21 -18.18
CA ILE A 48 -1.46 -7.69 -18.94
C ILE A 48 -1.66 -9.11 -19.51
N ALA A 49 -2.57 -9.89 -18.93
CA ALA A 49 -2.95 -11.19 -19.48
C ALA A 49 -4.37 -11.61 -19.07
N MET A 50 -4.92 -12.62 -19.73
CA MET A 50 -6.15 -13.30 -19.31
C MET A 50 -6.04 -14.82 -19.50
N THR A 51 -6.82 -15.58 -18.73
CA THR A 51 -7.01 -17.02 -18.96
C THR A 51 -7.86 -17.27 -20.22
N SER A 52 -7.73 -18.46 -20.83
CA SER A 52 -8.45 -18.81 -22.06
C SER A 52 -9.97 -18.81 -21.91
N ASP A 53 -10.47 -19.05 -20.69
CA ASP A 53 -11.90 -19.03 -20.35
C ASP A 53 -12.40 -17.63 -19.92
N GLN A 54 -11.52 -16.62 -19.92
CA GLN A 54 -11.79 -15.23 -19.57
C GLN A 54 -12.38 -15.04 -18.16
N GLN A 55 -12.16 -16.00 -17.26
CA GLN A 55 -12.60 -15.88 -15.86
C GLN A 55 -11.61 -15.08 -15.01
N TRP A 56 -10.34 -15.05 -15.40
CA TRP A 56 -9.28 -14.40 -14.66
C TRP A 56 -8.43 -13.50 -15.54
N PHE A 57 -8.07 -12.36 -14.98
CA PHE A 57 -7.25 -11.34 -15.60
C PHE A 57 -6.05 -11.06 -14.73
N LYS A 58 -4.87 -11.14 -15.33
CA LYS A 58 -3.62 -10.75 -14.67
C LYS A 58 -3.45 -9.26 -14.87
N ILE A 59 -3.28 -8.55 -13.76
CA ILE A 59 -3.11 -7.10 -13.74
C ILE A 59 -1.76 -6.72 -13.14
N PHE A 60 -1.25 -5.56 -13.52
CA PHE A 60 -0.08 -4.91 -12.99
C PHE A 60 -0.47 -3.57 -12.36
N HIS A 61 -0.03 -3.33 -11.13
CA HIS A 61 -0.25 -2.08 -10.42
C HIS A 61 1.04 -1.28 -10.36
N GLU A 62 1.06 -0.13 -11.04
CA GLU A 62 2.27 0.69 -11.17
C GLU A 62 2.75 1.28 -9.84
N GLY A 63 1.82 1.56 -8.92
CA GLY A 63 2.13 2.13 -7.61
C GLY A 63 2.94 1.19 -6.72
N THR A 64 2.61 -0.11 -6.71
CA THR A 64 3.34 -1.12 -5.92
C THR A 64 4.40 -1.86 -6.73
N GLY A 65 4.32 -1.81 -8.07
CA GLY A 65 5.16 -2.63 -8.96
C GLY A 65 4.81 -4.12 -8.96
N LEU A 66 3.69 -4.50 -8.35
CA LEU A 66 3.26 -5.90 -8.22
C LEU A 66 2.23 -6.27 -9.29
N GLN A 67 2.19 -7.57 -9.59
CA GLN A 67 1.20 -8.16 -10.49
C GLN A 67 0.49 -9.34 -9.83
N GLY A 68 -0.76 -9.58 -10.23
CA GLY A 68 -1.54 -10.71 -9.74
C GLY A 68 -2.83 -10.87 -10.53
N TRP A 69 -3.58 -11.91 -10.19
CA TRP A 69 -4.82 -12.29 -10.85
C TRP A 69 -6.02 -11.73 -10.10
N ILE A 70 -6.97 -11.18 -10.86
CA ILE A 70 -8.30 -10.78 -10.39
C ILE A 70 -9.36 -11.51 -11.21
N THR A 71 -10.57 -11.62 -10.66
CA THR A 71 -11.70 -12.22 -11.37
C THR A 71 -12.31 -11.25 -12.37
N THR A 72 -12.95 -11.80 -13.40
CA THR A 72 -13.72 -11.02 -14.39
C THR A 72 -14.79 -10.13 -13.74
N GLN A 73 -15.43 -10.58 -12.65
CA GLN A 73 -16.43 -9.79 -11.92
C GLN A 73 -15.84 -8.58 -11.19
N SER A 74 -14.54 -8.63 -10.86
CA SER A 74 -13.84 -7.52 -10.23
C SER A 74 -13.27 -6.53 -11.22
N LEU A 75 -13.24 -6.89 -12.51
CA LEU A 75 -12.67 -6.07 -13.56
C LEU A 75 -13.57 -4.84 -13.80
N LYS A 76 -12.98 -3.66 -13.65
CA LYS A 76 -13.62 -2.41 -14.05
C LYS A 76 -12.71 -1.66 -15.01
N GLU A 77 -12.99 -1.81 -16.30
CA GLU A 77 -12.22 -1.17 -17.36
C GLU A 77 -12.44 0.34 -17.40
N ILE A 78 -11.38 1.06 -17.79
CA ILE A 78 -11.41 2.50 -18.08
C ILE A 78 -10.67 2.79 -19.39
N PRO A 79 -11.05 3.87 -20.10
CA PRO A 79 -10.28 4.33 -21.26
C PRO A 79 -8.83 4.69 -20.88
N ALA A 80 -7.90 4.49 -21.82
CA ALA A 80 -6.49 4.85 -21.62
C ALA A 80 -6.31 6.33 -21.23
N GLY A 81 -7.10 7.23 -21.81
CA GLY A 81 -7.07 8.66 -21.47
C GLY A 81 -7.38 8.93 -19.99
N ASP A 82 -8.36 8.21 -19.42
CA ASP A 82 -8.69 8.32 -17.98
C ASP A 82 -7.59 7.72 -17.12
N TYR A 83 -7.02 6.57 -17.52
CA TYR A 83 -5.89 5.95 -16.81
C TYR A 83 -4.71 6.92 -16.70
N TYR A 84 -4.27 7.50 -17.82
CA TYR A 84 -3.17 8.45 -17.82
C TYR A 84 -3.52 9.75 -17.09
N LYS A 85 -4.77 10.20 -17.15
CA LYS A 85 -5.22 11.35 -16.37
C LYS A 85 -5.08 11.07 -14.87
N TYR A 86 -5.63 9.96 -14.38
CA TYR A 86 -5.59 9.60 -12.95
C TYR A 86 -4.18 9.33 -12.42
N LEU A 87 -3.24 8.91 -13.28
CA LEU A 87 -1.84 8.77 -12.88
C LEU A 87 -1.08 10.09 -12.79
N ASN A 88 -1.42 11.07 -13.63
CA ASN A 88 -0.65 12.30 -13.80
C ASN A 88 -1.29 13.54 -13.15
N THR A 89 -2.48 13.38 -12.56
CA THR A 89 -3.18 14.45 -11.83
C THR A 89 -3.13 14.19 -10.33
N ASP A 90 -3.14 15.26 -9.53
CA ASP A 90 -3.25 15.11 -8.08
C ASP A 90 -4.62 14.52 -7.72
N PHE A 91 -4.66 13.85 -6.58
CA PHE A 91 -5.85 13.22 -6.04
C PHE A 91 -5.89 13.39 -4.53
N GLN A 92 -7.08 13.27 -3.97
CA GLN A 92 -7.26 13.20 -2.53
C GLN A 92 -7.04 11.76 -2.06
N ILE A 93 -6.22 11.57 -1.03
CA ILE A 93 -5.99 10.26 -0.41
C ILE A 93 -6.67 10.21 0.95
N VAL A 94 -7.46 9.15 1.19
CA VAL A 94 -8.15 8.92 2.45
C VAL A 94 -7.13 8.63 3.56
N THR A 95 -7.31 9.27 4.71
CA THR A 95 -6.45 9.10 5.88
C THR A 95 -7.20 8.58 7.10
N SER A 96 -8.54 8.71 7.14
CA SER A 96 -9.36 8.16 8.22
C SER A 96 -9.42 6.62 8.16
N PRO A 97 -9.42 5.91 9.32
CA PRO A 97 -9.48 4.44 9.35
C PRO A 97 -10.63 3.84 8.54
N VAL A 98 -11.82 4.44 8.64
CA VAL A 98 -12.95 4.10 7.78
C VAL A 98 -13.62 5.40 7.37
N ALA A 99 -13.81 5.58 6.07
CA ALA A 99 -14.69 6.59 5.51
C ALA A 99 -15.83 5.90 4.75
N ALA A 100 -16.91 6.63 4.47
CA ALA A 100 -17.95 6.18 3.54
C ALA A 100 -18.14 7.20 2.42
N ILE A 101 -18.57 6.72 1.26
CA ILE A 101 -19.12 7.51 0.15
C ILE A 101 -20.45 6.87 -0.29
N GLU A 102 -21.34 7.66 -0.87
CA GLU A 102 -22.47 7.14 -1.62
C GLU A 102 -22.00 6.70 -3.01
N TYR A 103 -22.20 5.41 -3.33
CA TYR A 103 -21.87 4.83 -4.61
C TYR A 103 -22.99 3.90 -5.04
N GLN A 104 -23.60 4.18 -6.21
CA GLN A 104 -24.73 3.42 -6.74
C GLN A 104 -25.90 3.30 -5.75
N SER A 105 -26.23 4.40 -5.06
CA SER A 105 -27.29 4.46 -4.04
C SER A 105 -27.07 3.54 -2.82
N THR A 106 -25.83 3.13 -2.58
CA THR A 106 -25.40 2.36 -1.41
C THR A 106 -24.16 2.99 -0.79
N ASN A 107 -23.92 2.70 0.49
CA ASN A 107 -22.69 3.15 1.14
C ASN A 107 -21.53 2.23 0.75
N LEU A 108 -20.49 2.80 0.16
CA LEU A 108 -19.19 2.13 -0.02
C LEU A 108 -18.20 2.67 1.01
N TYR A 109 -17.57 1.76 1.75
CA TYR A 109 -16.55 2.12 2.73
C TYR A 109 -15.17 2.21 2.07
N LEU A 110 -14.38 3.18 2.51
CA LEU A 110 -13.02 3.44 2.05
C LEU A 110 -12.05 3.31 3.22
N LEU A 111 -10.86 2.81 2.92
CA LEU A 111 -9.78 2.63 3.89
C LEU A 111 -8.65 3.63 3.63
N PRO A 112 -7.75 3.88 4.61
CA PRO A 112 -6.58 4.72 4.41
C PRO A 112 -5.80 4.30 3.17
N GLY A 113 -5.47 5.25 2.32
CA GLY A 113 -4.82 5.01 1.03
C GLY A 113 -5.75 4.92 -0.17
N SER A 114 -7.07 4.86 0.04
CA SER A 114 -8.04 4.99 -1.05
C SER A 114 -7.86 6.35 -1.75
N ARG A 115 -7.91 6.35 -3.07
CA ARG A 115 -7.70 7.53 -3.93
C ARG A 115 -9.03 8.04 -4.44
N LEU A 116 -9.22 9.34 -4.32
CA LEU A 116 -10.38 10.05 -4.83
C LEU A 116 -9.90 11.03 -5.89
N HIS A 117 -10.14 10.66 -7.15
CA HIS A 117 -9.81 11.44 -8.33
C HIS A 117 -10.89 12.48 -8.58
N PHE A 118 -10.77 13.64 -7.94
CA PHE A 118 -11.61 14.80 -8.21
C PHE A 118 -10.90 15.74 -9.18
N SER A 119 -11.65 16.41 -10.05
CA SER A 119 -11.09 17.54 -10.79
C SER A 119 -11.24 18.83 -9.99
N ASP A 120 -10.23 19.70 -10.01
CA ASP A 120 -10.29 21.07 -9.46
C ASP A 120 -11.44 21.94 -10.04
N LEU A 121 -12.14 21.45 -11.07
CA LEU A 121 -13.31 22.08 -11.69
C LEU A 121 -14.61 21.91 -10.89
N GLU A 122 -14.62 21.11 -9.82
CA GLU A 122 -15.79 21.04 -8.95
C GLU A 122 -15.83 22.29 -8.05
N LEU A 123 -16.54 23.31 -8.53
CA LEU A 123 -16.85 24.58 -7.84
C LEU A 123 -17.63 24.40 -6.51
N PHE A 124 -17.82 23.16 -6.07
CA PHE A 124 -18.56 22.77 -4.89
C PHE A 124 -17.72 21.86 -4.02
N ASN A 125 -17.99 21.87 -2.72
CA ASN A 125 -17.36 20.96 -1.77
C ASN A 125 -17.80 19.51 -2.12
N TRP A 126 -16.98 18.79 -2.90
CA TRP A 126 -17.27 17.43 -3.38
C TRP A 126 -17.73 16.49 -2.25
N GLN A 127 -17.26 16.75 -1.03
CA GLN A 127 -17.60 16.02 0.20
C GLN A 127 -19.11 15.96 0.43
N ASP A 128 -19.80 17.08 0.24
CA ASP A 128 -21.25 17.19 0.46
C ASP A 128 -22.05 16.52 -0.66
N HIS A 129 -21.48 16.42 -1.86
CA HIS A 129 -22.13 15.81 -3.02
C HIS A 129 -22.04 14.29 -3.07
N ILE A 130 -21.00 13.71 -2.47
CA ILE A 130 -20.81 12.25 -2.45
C ILE A 130 -21.03 11.64 -1.06
N GLY A 131 -21.46 12.43 -0.08
CA GLY A 131 -21.70 11.97 1.30
C GLY A 131 -20.42 11.46 1.99
N PHE A 132 -19.28 12.11 1.75
CA PHE A 132 -18.01 11.66 2.32
C PHE A 132 -17.93 11.96 3.83
N THR A 133 -17.64 10.93 4.64
CA THR A 133 -17.66 11.03 6.11
C THR A 133 -16.28 10.96 6.78
N GLY A 134 -15.19 11.00 6.00
CA GLY A 134 -13.83 10.78 6.49
C GLY A 134 -12.91 11.99 6.45
N SER A 135 -11.61 11.72 6.51
CA SER A 135 -10.56 12.74 6.32
C SER A 135 -9.70 12.38 5.12
N VAL A 136 -9.31 13.40 4.35
CA VAL A 136 -8.41 13.27 3.20
C VAL A 136 -7.26 14.25 3.30
N ARG A 137 -6.24 14.02 2.47
CA ARG A 137 -5.20 14.99 2.14
C ARG A 137 -4.91 14.95 0.66
N SER A 138 -4.40 16.04 0.10
CA SER A 138 -3.80 16.04 -1.24
C SER A 138 -2.54 15.18 -1.24
N HIS A 139 -2.37 14.33 -2.24
CA HIS A 139 -1.22 13.43 -2.34
C HIS A 139 0.05 14.16 -2.78
N VAL A 140 -0.05 15.20 -3.61
CA VAL A 140 1.13 15.99 -4.05
C VAL A 140 1.79 16.77 -2.90
N VAL A 141 1.03 17.12 -1.87
CA VAL A 141 1.59 17.73 -0.66
C VAL A 141 2.29 16.64 0.14
N LYS A 142 3.57 16.83 0.49
CA LYS A 142 4.30 15.89 1.36
C LYS A 142 3.98 16.15 2.82
N ALA A 143 3.74 15.09 3.57
CA ALA A 143 3.47 15.18 5.00
C ALA A 143 4.74 15.55 5.76
N ASP A 144 4.63 16.40 6.77
CA ASP A 144 5.74 16.58 7.73
C ASP A 144 5.88 15.36 8.67
N ARG A 145 6.88 15.39 9.55
CA ARG A 145 7.16 14.30 10.51
C ARG A 145 5.97 14.00 11.42
N ALA A 146 5.28 15.03 11.92
CA ALA A 146 4.15 14.86 12.81
C ALA A 146 2.96 14.23 12.08
N GLN A 147 2.69 14.69 10.85
CA GLN A 147 1.65 14.14 9.98
C GLN A 147 1.93 12.69 9.58
N LEU A 148 3.18 12.33 9.25
CA LEU A 148 3.58 10.95 8.97
C LEU A 148 3.31 10.04 10.18
N ILE A 149 3.68 10.48 11.39
CA ILE A 149 3.45 9.73 12.62
C ILE A 149 1.94 9.57 12.89
N ASP A 150 1.14 10.61 12.68
CA ASP A 150 -0.33 10.52 12.78
C ASP A 150 -0.92 9.51 11.79
N ILE A 151 -0.48 9.54 10.53
CA ILE A 151 -0.89 8.57 9.50
C ILE A 151 -0.53 7.15 9.94
N ALA A 152 0.72 6.93 10.37
CA ALA A 152 1.21 5.61 10.77
C ALA A 152 0.46 5.07 12.00
N SER A 153 0.15 5.94 12.97
CA SER A 153 -0.54 5.58 14.21
C SER A 153 -1.96 5.03 13.97
N LYS A 154 -2.61 5.42 12.88
CA LYS A 154 -3.94 4.90 12.50
C LYS A 154 -3.93 3.42 12.11
N PHE A 155 -2.75 2.85 11.85
CA PHE A 155 -2.57 1.43 11.54
C PHE A 155 -2.17 0.60 12.76
N VAL A 156 -2.01 1.19 13.96
CA VAL A 156 -1.78 0.42 15.18
C VAL A 156 -2.90 -0.62 15.37
N ASN A 157 -2.52 -1.85 15.74
CA ASN A 157 -3.35 -3.06 15.81
C ASN A 157 -3.76 -3.70 14.48
N SER A 158 -3.35 -3.17 13.32
CA SER A 158 -3.59 -3.87 12.04
C SER A 158 -2.90 -5.24 12.09
N PRO A 159 -3.63 -6.35 11.95
CA PRO A 159 -3.05 -7.68 12.07
C PRO A 159 -2.15 -7.99 10.88
N PHE A 160 -1.12 -8.80 11.11
CA PHE A 160 -0.29 -9.31 10.03
C PHE A 160 -1.13 -10.20 9.10
N GLN A 161 -1.05 -9.92 7.80
CA GLN A 161 -1.59 -10.77 6.75
C GLN A 161 -0.63 -10.73 5.57
N SER A 162 -0.09 -11.88 5.17
CA SER A 162 0.73 -11.96 3.96
C SER A 162 -0.08 -11.50 2.74
N GLY A 163 0.48 -10.54 1.98
CA GLY A 163 -0.20 -9.89 0.86
C GLY A 163 -1.29 -8.87 1.26
N GLY A 164 -1.48 -8.61 2.55
CA GLY A 164 -2.42 -7.61 3.04
C GLY A 164 -1.92 -6.19 2.81
N ARG A 165 -2.83 -5.26 2.48
CA ARG A 165 -2.51 -3.84 2.26
C ARG A 165 -3.62 -2.94 2.81
N SER A 166 -4.05 -3.21 4.04
CA SER A 166 -5.10 -2.44 4.73
C SER A 166 -5.00 -2.55 6.25
N LEU A 167 -5.79 -1.76 6.97
CA LEU A 167 -5.85 -1.86 8.44
C LEU A 167 -6.52 -3.15 8.97
N PHE A 168 -7.17 -3.93 8.11
CA PHE A 168 -7.78 -5.23 8.48
C PHE A 168 -6.85 -6.41 8.21
N GLY A 169 -5.68 -6.16 7.62
CA GLY A 169 -4.71 -7.17 7.24
C GLY A 169 -3.58 -6.50 6.47
N MET A 170 -2.37 -6.57 7.02
CA MET A 170 -1.22 -5.82 6.53
C MET A 170 0.02 -6.71 6.46
N ASP A 171 0.65 -6.73 5.29
CA ASP A 171 2.01 -7.19 5.11
C ASP A 171 3.00 -6.12 5.59
N GLU A 172 4.15 -6.52 6.12
CA GLU A 172 5.12 -5.56 6.67
C GLU A 172 5.66 -4.62 5.59
N ILE A 173 6.13 -5.16 4.46
CA ILE A 173 6.74 -4.35 3.41
C ILE A 173 5.69 -3.44 2.78
N GLN A 174 4.57 -4.02 2.34
CA GLN A 174 3.51 -3.27 1.67
C GLN A 174 2.79 -2.30 2.62
N GLY A 175 2.76 -2.60 3.92
CA GLY A 175 2.18 -1.76 4.95
C GLY A 175 2.94 -0.46 5.15
N PHE A 176 4.27 -0.53 5.31
CA PHE A 176 5.09 0.68 5.39
C PHE A 176 5.09 1.43 4.04
N GLU A 177 5.16 0.74 2.90
CA GLU A 177 4.98 1.38 1.58
C GLU A 177 3.67 2.18 1.49
N LEU A 178 2.56 1.61 1.99
CA LEU A 178 1.26 2.28 2.02
C LEU A 178 1.28 3.52 2.95
N ILE A 179 1.84 3.40 4.16
CA ILE A 179 1.94 4.51 5.12
C ILE A 179 2.70 5.69 4.50
N PHE A 180 3.86 5.42 3.91
CA PHE A 180 4.67 6.45 3.25
C PHE A 180 3.97 7.01 1.99
N ASN A 181 3.28 6.17 1.22
CA ASN A 181 2.50 6.61 0.08
C ASN A 181 1.36 7.57 0.50
N ILE A 182 0.61 7.26 1.56
CA ILE A 182 -0.42 8.16 2.11
C ILE A 182 0.20 9.52 2.50
N ALA A 183 1.42 9.51 3.02
CA ALA A 183 2.19 10.69 3.37
C ALA A 183 2.79 11.46 2.17
N GLY A 184 2.59 11.00 0.93
CA GLY A 184 3.12 11.64 -0.29
C GLY A 184 4.57 11.24 -0.62
N TYR A 185 5.09 10.17 -0.02
CA TYR A 185 6.41 9.61 -0.29
C TYR A 185 6.25 8.29 -1.06
N SER A 186 6.50 8.34 -2.38
CA SER A 186 6.41 7.15 -3.22
C SER A 186 7.53 6.18 -2.91
N TRP A 187 7.16 4.94 -2.54
CA TRP A 187 8.05 3.82 -2.30
C TRP A 187 7.61 2.64 -3.14
N LYS A 188 8.48 2.20 -4.06
CA LYS A 188 8.29 0.96 -4.80
C LYS A 188 9.12 -0.14 -4.17
N SER A 189 8.55 -1.33 -4.08
CA SER A 189 9.21 -2.48 -3.47
C SER A 189 10.56 -2.76 -4.13
N GLY A 190 11.62 -2.83 -3.33
CA GLY A 190 13.00 -3.01 -3.78
C GLY A 190 13.84 -1.72 -3.83
N ASP A 191 13.22 -0.55 -3.82
CA ASP A 191 13.93 0.72 -3.66
C ASP A 191 14.09 1.04 -2.17
N ILE A 192 15.23 1.63 -1.78
CA ILE A 192 15.40 2.08 -0.40
C ILE A 192 15.14 3.59 -0.33
N LEU A 193 14.12 3.98 0.43
CA LEU A 193 13.74 5.38 0.60
C LEU A 193 14.76 6.18 1.40
N GLY A 194 14.84 7.48 1.10
CA GLY A 194 15.53 8.45 1.95
C GLY A 194 17.06 8.34 1.95
N ARG A 195 17.68 9.24 2.71
CA ARG A 195 19.13 9.29 2.91
C ARG A 195 19.51 8.46 4.14
N LYS A 196 20.62 7.71 4.05
CA LYS A 196 21.23 7.09 5.22
C LYS A 196 21.69 8.17 6.20
N ILE A 197 21.41 7.97 7.49
CA ILE A 197 21.82 8.86 8.57
C ILE A 197 22.51 8.08 9.69
N ASP A 198 23.36 8.76 10.44
CA ASP A 198 24.01 8.23 11.64
C ASP A 198 23.04 8.22 12.82
N SER A 199 23.30 7.35 13.81
CA SER A 199 22.43 7.14 14.97
C SER A 199 22.22 8.39 15.83
N GLU A 200 23.19 9.32 15.84
CA GLU A 200 23.12 10.58 16.58
C GLU A 200 22.17 11.61 15.96
N LEU A 201 21.77 11.41 14.69
CA LEU A 201 20.96 12.36 13.92
C LEU A 201 19.51 11.90 13.76
N ILE A 202 19.11 10.84 14.47
CA ILE A 202 17.78 10.24 14.35
C ILE A 202 16.71 11.18 14.90
N LEU A 203 15.66 11.38 14.11
CA LEU A 203 14.50 12.19 14.44
C LEU A 203 13.20 11.41 14.25
N PRO A 204 12.13 11.74 15.00
CA PRO A 204 10.81 11.12 14.82
C PRO A 204 10.37 11.18 13.36
N GLY A 205 9.93 10.05 12.80
CA GLY A 205 9.60 9.88 11.38
C GLY A 205 10.72 9.25 10.54
N ASP A 206 11.90 9.00 11.11
CA ASP A 206 12.95 8.23 10.44
C ASP A 206 12.66 6.72 10.49
N LEU A 207 13.17 5.99 9.50
CA LEU A 207 12.92 4.57 9.30
C LEU A 207 14.17 3.74 9.60
N PHE A 208 14.05 2.79 10.51
CA PHE A 208 15.01 1.72 10.70
C PHE A 208 14.71 0.58 9.73
N ILE A 209 15.75 0.04 9.12
CA ILE A 209 15.69 -1.05 8.17
C ILE A 209 16.70 -2.11 8.62
N PHE A 210 16.19 -3.25 9.06
CA PHE A 210 17.00 -4.41 9.38
C PHE A 210 16.92 -5.44 8.25
N LYS A 211 18.08 -5.87 7.74
CA LYS A 211 18.18 -6.83 6.63
C LYS A 211 18.93 -8.06 7.10
N GLU A 212 18.28 -9.22 7.02
CA GLU A 212 18.92 -10.52 7.22
C GLU A 212 19.39 -11.04 5.85
N LEU A 213 20.70 -11.01 5.62
CA LEU A 213 21.28 -11.19 4.28
C LEU A 213 21.08 -12.60 3.72
N GLU A 214 21.12 -13.62 4.59
CA GLU A 214 20.97 -15.02 4.17
C GLU A 214 19.53 -15.35 3.78
N ARG A 215 18.56 -14.87 4.55
CA ARG A 215 17.13 -15.15 4.34
C ARG A 215 16.44 -14.15 3.43
N LYS A 216 17.14 -13.08 3.05
CA LYS A 216 16.58 -11.93 2.30
C LYS A 216 15.33 -11.36 2.97
N HIS A 217 15.29 -11.41 4.29
CA HIS A 217 14.18 -10.92 5.07
C HIS A 217 14.48 -9.49 5.52
N VAL A 218 13.49 -8.62 5.40
CA VAL A 218 13.62 -7.21 5.75
C VAL A 218 12.58 -6.88 6.82
N LYS A 219 13.04 -6.22 7.88
CA LYS A 219 12.21 -5.68 8.95
C LYS A 219 12.27 -4.17 8.96
N TYR A 220 11.14 -3.54 9.26
CA TYR A 220 10.99 -2.09 9.33
C TYR A 220 10.50 -1.64 10.70
N ALA A 221 11.03 -0.51 11.16
CA ALA A 221 10.52 0.19 12.33
C ALA A 221 10.56 1.70 12.10
N LEU A 222 9.42 2.38 12.28
CA LEU A 222 9.32 3.83 12.21
C LEU A 222 9.58 4.41 13.60
N TYR A 223 10.58 5.28 13.72
CA TYR A 223 10.88 5.96 14.98
C TYR A 223 9.82 7.01 15.31
N LEU A 224 9.23 6.95 16.50
CA LEU A 224 8.18 7.86 16.94
C LEU A 224 8.71 8.98 17.85
N GLY A 225 9.98 8.91 18.26
CA GLY A 225 10.54 9.73 19.33
C GLY A 225 10.44 9.05 20.69
N ALA A 226 11.09 9.63 21.69
CA ALA A 226 11.05 9.13 23.09
C ALA A 226 11.38 7.63 23.22
N GLU A 227 12.32 7.14 22.41
CA GLU A 227 12.72 5.72 22.35
C GLU A 227 11.59 4.76 21.92
N GLU A 228 10.52 5.26 21.31
CA GLU A 228 9.43 4.44 20.79
C GLU A 228 9.56 4.21 19.28
N VAL A 229 9.13 3.02 18.85
CA VAL A 229 9.06 2.62 17.44
C VAL A 229 7.73 1.96 17.13
N LEU A 230 7.21 2.23 15.93
CA LEU A 230 6.10 1.49 15.33
C LEU A 230 6.66 0.41 14.40
N TRP A 231 6.27 -0.85 14.60
CA TRP A 231 6.77 -1.98 13.82
C TRP A 231 5.79 -3.17 13.82
N MET A 232 6.03 -4.15 12.94
CA MET A 232 5.16 -5.31 12.75
C MET A 232 5.60 -6.52 13.58
N ASP A 233 4.73 -6.95 14.50
CA ASP A 233 4.89 -8.18 15.30
C ASP A 233 3.54 -8.88 15.46
N ASN A 234 3.18 -9.71 14.46
CA ASN A 234 1.83 -10.28 14.26
C ASN A 234 0.68 -9.25 14.13
N ARG A 235 0.94 -7.99 14.48
CA ARG A 235 0.18 -6.77 14.24
C ARG A 235 1.12 -5.58 14.29
N LEU A 236 0.74 -4.47 13.67
CA LEU A 236 1.42 -3.21 13.89
C LEU A 236 1.26 -2.78 15.36
N ARG A 237 2.36 -2.51 16.03
CA ARG A 237 2.38 -2.09 17.43
C ARG A 237 3.46 -1.07 17.71
N VAL A 238 3.26 -0.33 18.80
CA VAL A 238 4.26 0.55 19.37
C VAL A 238 4.97 -0.20 20.50
N SER A 239 6.29 -0.08 20.56
CA SER A 239 7.11 -0.53 21.69
C SER A 239 8.34 0.35 21.86
N TYR A 240 9.11 0.09 22.91
CA TYR A 240 10.45 0.65 23.02
C TYR A 240 11.36 0.11 21.91
N LEU A 241 12.31 0.95 21.47
CA LEU A 241 13.34 0.62 20.50
C LEU A 241 14.18 -0.57 20.97
N SER A 242 14.54 -0.61 22.25
CA SER A 242 15.32 -1.71 22.85
C SER A 242 14.61 -3.07 22.74
N GLU A 243 13.28 -3.08 22.81
CA GLU A 243 12.49 -4.30 22.65
C GLU A 243 12.57 -4.80 21.20
N TRP A 244 12.38 -3.89 20.24
CA TRP A 244 12.51 -4.20 18.81
C TRP A 244 13.92 -4.72 18.48
N GLU A 245 14.96 -4.03 18.95
CA GLU A 245 16.37 -4.43 18.78
C GLU A 245 16.63 -5.82 19.33
N THR A 246 16.13 -6.12 20.54
CA THR A 246 16.26 -7.45 21.14
C THR A 246 15.65 -8.52 20.24
N ILE A 247 14.52 -8.24 19.59
CA ILE A 247 13.82 -9.21 18.74
C ILE A 247 14.56 -9.44 17.42
N ILE A 248 15.02 -8.38 16.75
CA ILE A 248 15.73 -8.52 15.48
C ILE A 248 17.11 -9.17 15.65
N TRP A 249 17.81 -8.94 16.77
CA TRP A 249 19.14 -9.50 17.03
C TRP A 249 19.13 -10.86 17.73
N ASN A 250 17.97 -11.33 18.19
CA ASN A 250 17.81 -12.70 18.69
C ASN A 250 17.74 -13.74 17.55
N SER A 251 17.70 -13.32 16.28
CA SER A 251 17.85 -14.25 15.16
C SER A 251 19.30 -14.78 15.14
N LYS A 252 19.47 -16.10 14.95
CA LYS A 252 20.77 -16.78 15.04
C LYS A 252 21.72 -16.47 13.85
N ASP A 253 21.41 -15.47 13.03
CA ASP A 253 22.11 -15.20 11.78
C ASP A 253 23.21 -14.14 12.02
N ASN A 254 24.47 -14.54 11.83
CA ASN A 254 25.65 -13.68 12.02
C ASN A 254 25.84 -12.63 10.89
N HIS A 255 24.92 -12.57 9.93
CA HIS A 255 25.00 -11.72 8.74
C HIS A 255 23.73 -10.88 8.58
N ALA A 256 23.62 -9.86 9.44
CA ALA A 256 22.54 -8.88 9.39
C ALA A 256 23.07 -7.44 9.40
N GLU A 257 22.32 -6.54 8.78
CA GLU A 257 22.64 -5.12 8.67
C GLU A 257 21.48 -4.29 9.21
N LEU A 258 21.78 -3.32 10.08
CA LEU A 258 20.83 -2.29 10.51
C LEU A 258 21.21 -0.96 9.88
N GLU A 259 20.27 -0.37 9.15
CA GLU A 259 20.42 0.93 8.51
C GLU A 259 19.31 1.87 8.99
N THR A 260 19.64 3.14 9.21
CA THR A 260 18.64 4.18 9.52
C THR A 260 18.57 5.19 8.40
N ARG A 261 17.36 5.56 7.98
CA ARG A 261 17.15 6.48 6.87
C ARG A 261 16.16 7.59 7.20
N SER A 262 16.54 8.81 6.84
CA SER A 262 15.69 10.00 6.88
C SER A 262 14.98 10.14 5.54
N ILE A 263 13.66 9.97 5.55
CA ILE A 263 12.80 10.05 4.36
C ILE A 263 12.26 11.47 4.17
N ILE A 264 12.11 12.19 5.27
CA ILE A 264 11.70 13.59 5.32
C ILE A 264 12.96 14.45 5.42
N ASN A 265 13.05 15.48 4.58
CA ASN A 265 14.14 16.46 4.59
C ASN A 265 13.93 17.52 5.68
#